data_AF-A0A8H5P918-F1
#
_entry.id   AF-A0A8H5P918-F1
#
_cell.length_a   1.000
_cell.length_b   1.000
_cell.length_c   1.000
_cell.angle_alpha   90.00
_cell.angle_beta   90.00
_cell.angle_gamma   90.00
#
_symmetry.space_group_name_H-M   'P 1'
#
loop_
_entity.id
_entity.type
_entity.pdbx_description
1 polymer ?
#
loop_
_entity_poly.entity_id
_entity_poly.type
_entity_poly.pdbx_seq_one_letter_code
_entity_poly.pdbx_strand_id
1 'polypeptide(L)'
;GLSNQRLSAETLDALIQSSEWFFEQLGDDLGAYADHAKRKTIEESDVFTLMKRQRQIGPRSSMFSLAQKHLPRELLQELRMPVPQPAKQRKARRVSGRGDEAEVVEDAEDT
;
A
#
# COMPACT_ATOMS: atom_id res chain seq x y z
N GLY A 1 15.90 29.12 13.59
CA GLY A 1 15.16 29.99 14.51
C GLY A 1 13.80 30.24 13.92
N LEU A 2 12.74 29.88 14.63
CA LEU A 2 11.38 30.23 14.23
C LEU A 2 11.18 31.69 14.63
N SER A 3 11.28 32.61 13.67
CA SER A 3 10.85 33.98 13.90
C SER A 3 9.36 33.95 14.25
N ASN A 4 9.00 34.37 15.46
CA ASN A 4 7.60 34.61 15.86
C ASN A 4 7.05 35.77 15.03
N GLN A 5 6.68 35.50 13.77
CA GLN A 5 5.98 36.47 12.95
C GLN A 5 4.56 36.59 13.49
N ARG A 6 4.17 37.81 13.87
CA ARG A 6 2.79 38.10 14.29
C ARG A 6 1.90 38.05 13.06
N LEU A 7 0.94 37.13 13.06
CA LEU A 7 -0.12 37.07 12.05
C LEU A 7 -1.17 38.16 12.34
N SER A 8 -1.71 38.79 11.31
CA SER A 8 -2.86 39.69 11.47
C SER A 8 -4.13 38.87 11.72
N ALA A 9 -5.13 39.48 12.38
CA ALA A 9 -6.42 38.83 12.62
C ALA A 9 -7.10 38.40 11.31
N GLU A 10 -7.11 39.28 10.31
CA GLU A 10 -7.65 38.98 8.98
C GLU A 10 -6.96 37.77 8.31
N THR A 11 -5.64 37.64 8.46
CA THR A 11 -4.91 36.48 7.92
C THR A 11 -5.32 35.19 8.62
N LEU A 12 -5.55 35.26 9.93
CA LEU A 12 -6.01 34.11 10.71
C LEU A 12 -7.42 33.69 10.28
N ASP A 13 -8.33 34.65 10.12
CA ASP A 13 -9.70 34.40 9.67
C ASP A 13 -9.73 33.78 8.27
N ALA A 14 -8.92 34.31 7.35
CA ALA A 14 -8.78 33.75 6.01
C ALA A 14 -8.20 32.33 6.02
N LEU A 15 -7.26 32.03 6.93
CA LEU A 15 -6.70 30.69 7.07
C LEU A 15 -7.74 29.70 7.60
N ILE A 16 -8.55 30.10 8.58
CA ILE A 16 -9.66 29.28 9.11
C ILE A 16 -10.64 28.97 7.99
N GLN A 17 -11.10 30.00 7.26
CA GLN A 17 -12.03 29.83 6.14
C GLN A 17 -11.46 28.91 5.05
N SER A 18 -10.18 29.08 4.71
CA SER A 18 -9.51 28.23 3.72
C SER A 18 -9.40 26.78 4.20
N SER A 19 -9.25 26.57 5.51
CA SER A 19 -9.19 25.24 6.10
C SER A 19 -10.55 24.55 6.04
N GLU A 20 -11.64 25.29 6.26
CA GLU A 20 -13.01 24.75 6.09
C GLU A 20 -13.25 24.28 4.67
N TRP A 21 -12.98 25.12 3.67
CA TRP A 21 -13.10 24.74 2.25
C TRP A 21 -12.22 23.55 1.88
N PHE A 22 -11.01 23.48 2.46
CA PHE A 22 -10.13 22.34 2.26
C PHE A 22 -10.78 21.04 2.76
N PHE A 23 -11.39 21.04 3.95
CA PHE A 23 -12.03 19.84 4.49
C PHE A 23 -13.33 19.46 3.77
N GLU A 24 -14.12 20.43 3.30
CA GLU A 24 -15.28 20.18 2.45
C GLU A 24 -14.86 19.46 1.16
N GLN A 25 -13.89 20.01 0.45
CA GLN A 25 -13.37 19.39 -0.77
C GLN A 25 -12.79 18.00 -0.49
N LEU A 26 -12.06 17.84 0.61
CA LEU A 26 -11.46 16.57 1.00
C LEU A 26 -12.52 15.50 1.27
N GLY A 27 -13.62 15.88 1.93
CA GLY A 27 -14.77 15.01 2.17
C GLY A 27 -15.42 14.54 0.86
N ASP A 28 -15.70 15.47 -0.05
CA ASP A 28 -16.27 15.16 -1.37
C ASP A 28 -15.38 14.21 -2.17
N ASP A 29 -14.08 14.46 -2.19
CA ASP A 29 -13.11 13.62 -2.91
C ASP A 29 -13.03 12.20 -2.35
N LEU A 30 -12.98 12.05 -1.01
CA LEU A 30 -12.92 10.74 -0.37
C LEU A 30 -14.24 9.97 -0.54
N GLY A 31 -15.37 10.68 -0.45
CA GLY A 31 -16.70 10.11 -0.73
C GLY A 31 -16.77 9.58 -2.16
N ALA A 32 -16.32 10.35 -3.14
CA ALA A 32 -16.28 9.94 -4.54
C ALA A 32 -15.41 8.69 -4.78
N TYR A 33 -14.27 8.55 -4.09
CA TYR A 33 -13.43 7.35 -4.20
C TYR A 33 -14.08 6.11 -3.57
N ALA A 34 -14.68 6.25 -2.39
CA ALA A 34 -15.41 5.17 -1.74
C ALA A 34 -16.60 4.72 -2.61
N ASP A 35 -17.38 5.67 -3.13
CA ASP A 35 -18.51 5.40 -4.03
C ASP A 35 -18.08 4.75 -5.34
N HIS A 36 -16.95 5.18 -5.93
CA HIS A 36 -16.37 4.55 -7.11
C HIS A 36 -16.01 3.08 -6.86
N ALA A 37 -15.55 2.76 -5.65
CA ALA A 37 -15.29 1.40 -5.20
C ALA A 37 -16.54 0.65 -4.71
N LYS A 38 -17.73 1.25 -4.82
CA LYS A 38 -19.02 0.72 -4.33
C LYS A 38 -19.04 0.46 -2.82
N ARG A 39 -18.27 1.22 -2.06
CA ARG A 39 -18.21 1.20 -0.59
C ARG A 39 -18.96 2.42 -0.03
N LYS A 40 -19.49 2.29 1.18
CA LYS A 40 -20.05 3.41 1.95
C LYS A 40 -19.10 3.92 3.04
N THR A 41 -17.97 3.25 3.20
CA THR A 41 -16.96 3.54 4.22
C THR A 41 -15.68 3.93 3.51
N ILE A 42 -15.10 5.04 3.94
CA ILE A 42 -13.80 5.52 3.48
C ILE A 42 -12.72 4.61 4.05
N GLU A 43 -11.83 4.16 3.18
CA GLU A 43 -10.70 3.31 3.54
C GLU A 43 -9.36 4.04 3.35
N GLU A 44 -8.28 3.45 3.88
CA GLU A 44 -6.92 3.97 3.71
C GLU A 44 -6.51 4.09 2.23
N SER A 45 -7.06 3.22 1.37
CA SER A 45 -6.82 3.25 -0.08
C SER A 45 -7.35 4.53 -0.75
N ASP A 46 -8.44 5.11 -0.22
CA ASP A 46 -9.02 6.35 -0.70
C ASP A 46 -8.11 7.53 -0.34
N VAL A 47 -7.59 7.55 0.89
CA VAL A 47 -6.62 8.54 1.36
C VAL A 47 -5.31 8.44 0.56
N PHE A 48 -4.83 7.23 0.29
CA PHE A 48 -3.66 7.01 -0.55
C PHE A 48 -3.87 7.58 -1.96
N THR A 49 -5.04 7.33 -2.56
CA THR A 49 -5.39 7.85 -3.89
C THR A 49 -5.45 9.37 -3.89
N LEU A 50 -6.06 9.98 -2.86
CA LEU A 50 -6.12 11.42 -2.70
C LEU A 50 -4.73 12.05 -2.60
N MET A 51 -3.87 11.54 -1.70
CA MET A 51 -2.52 12.07 -1.50
C MET A 51 -1.65 11.93 -2.74
N LYS A 52 -1.87 10.88 -3.54
CA LYS A 52 -1.18 10.70 -4.83
C LYS A 52 -1.65 11.75 -5.84
N ARG A 53 -2.95 12.03 -5.90
CA ARG A 53 -3.52 13.09 -6.76
C ARG A 53 -3.00 14.47 -6.37
N GLN A 54 -2.90 14.75 -5.08
CA GLN A 54 -2.33 15.99 -4.52
C GLN A 54 -0.79 16.06 -4.62
N ARG A 55 -0.14 15.02 -5.16
CA ARG A 55 1.33 14.90 -5.31
C ARG A 55 2.11 14.95 -3.99
N GLN A 56 1.47 14.64 -2.87
CA GLN A 56 2.13 14.51 -1.56
C GLN A 56 2.93 13.20 -1.47
N ILE A 57 2.44 12.16 -2.15
CA ILE A 57 3.13 10.88 -2.28
C ILE A 57 3.49 10.59 -3.73
N GLY A 58 4.61 9.91 -3.94
CA GLY A 58 5.15 9.57 -5.24
C GLY A 58 6.41 8.71 -5.12
N PRO A 59 7.20 8.55 -6.20
CA PRO A 59 8.36 7.67 -6.20
C PRO A 59 9.44 8.04 -5.17
N ARG A 60 9.50 9.32 -4.76
CA ARG A 60 10.49 9.85 -3.81
C ARG A 60 9.93 10.08 -2.40
N SER A 61 8.62 9.99 -2.21
CA SER A 61 7.93 10.28 -0.95
C SER A 61 6.84 9.24 -0.74
N SER A 62 7.07 8.28 0.16
CA SER A 62 6.06 7.29 0.54
C SER A 62 5.17 7.87 1.63
N MET A 63 3.95 7.33 1.77
CA MET A 63 3.04 7.71 2.86
C MET A 63 3.74 7.58 4.21
N PHE A 64 4.43 6.45 4.45
CA PHE A 64 5.18 6.22 5.68
C PHE A 64 6.26 7.29 5.94
N SER A 65 7.02 7.69 4.92
CA SER A 65 8.05 8.72 5.07
C SER A 65 7.45 10.10 5.42
N LEU A 66 6.28 10.41 4.87
CA LEU A 66 5.58 11.65 5.18
C LEU A 66 5.01 11.62 6.60
N ALA A 67 4.40 10.51 6.99
CA ALA A 67 3.91 10.28 8.34
C ALA A 67 5.05 10.45 9.37
N GLN A 68 6.21 9.83 9.15
CA GLN A 68 7.35 9.93 10.07
C GLN A 68 7.83 11.37 10.29
N LYS A 69 7.68 12.24 9.28
CA LYS A 69 8.09 13.65 9.36
C LYS A 69 7.07 14.53 10.07
N HIS A 70 5.78 14.23 9.95
CA HIS A 70 4.69 15.14 10.33
C HIS A 70 3.81 14.61 11.48
N LEU A 71 3.89 13.32 11.82
CA LEU A 71 3.11 12.71 12.89
C LEU A 71 3.99 12.37 14.11
N PRO A 72 3.46 12.56 15.33
CA PRO A 72 4.04 12.02 16.54
C PRO A 72 4.21 10.49 16.49
N ARG A 73 5.18 9.96 17.27
CA ARG A 73 5.60 8.56 17.18
C ARG A 73 4.51 7.55 17.59
N GLU A 74 3.57 7.97 18.42
CA GLU A 74 2.40 7.21 18.84
C GLU A 74 1.50 6.86 17.65
N LEU A 75 1.24 7.84 16.77
CA LEU A 75 0.39 7.66 15.58
C LEU A 75 1.09 6.83 14.48
N LEU A 76 2.43 6.75 14.50
CA LEU A 76 3.18 5.92 13.55
C LEU A 76 3.00 4.42 13.80
N GLN A 77 2.63 4.02 15.02
CA GLN A 77 2.46 2.60 15.35
C GLN A 77 1.22 2.01 14.69
N GLU A 78 0.17 2.82 14.56
CA GLU A 78 -1.10 2.46 13.91
C GLU A 78 -0.94 2.30 12.39
N LEU A 79 -0.01 3.06 11.80
CA LEU A 79 0.32 3.02 10.37
C LEU A 79 1.26 1.87 9.96
N ARG A 80 1.71 1.03 10.91
CA ARG A 80 2.66 -0.05 10.59
C ARG A 80 1.98 -1.11 9.72
N MET A 81 2.54 -1.28 8.53
CA MET A 81 2.13 -2.31 7.57
C MET A 81 2.12 -3.70 8.22
N PRO A 82 1.09 -4.53 8.01
CA PRO A 82 1.20 -5.95 8.35
C PRO A 82 2.37 -6.57 7.60
N VAL A 83 3.16 -7.39 8.31
CA VAL A 83 4.34 -8.07 7.75
C VAL A 83 3.92 -8.84 6.50
N PRO A 84 4.62 -8.71 5.35
CA PRO A 84 4.33 -9.48 4.16
C PRO A 84 4.32 -10.96 4.52
N GLN A 85 3.17 -11.61 4.40
CA GLN A 85 3.13 -13.06 4.64
C GLN A 85 3.97 -13.74 3.57
N PRO A 86 4.91 -14.63 3.93
CA PRO A 86 5.72 -15.32 2.96
C PRO A 86 4.80 -16.11 2.03
N ALA A 87 4.92 -15.87 0.73
CA ALA A 87 4.15 -16.56 -0.28
C ALA A 87 4.36 -18.07 -0.11
N LYS A 88 3.30 -18.81 0.26
CA LYS A 88 3.35 -20.27 0.36
C LYS A 88 3.70 -20.82 -1.02
N GLN A 89 4.94 -21.28 -1.17
CA GLN A 89 5.38 -21.99 -2.38
C GLN A 89 4.46 -23.23 -2.52
N ARG A 90 3.60 -23.23 -3.53
CA ARG A 90 2.82 -24.41 -3.89
C ARG A 90 3.81 -25.45 -4.41
N LYS A 91 4.19 -26.41 -3.56
CA LYS A 91 4.99 -27.58 -3.96
C LYS A 91 4.29 -28.29 -5.13
N ALA A 92 4.83 -28.15 -6.33
CA ALA A 92 4.45 -28.97 -7.47
C ALA A 92 4.86 -30.42 -7.18
N ARG A 93 3.88 -31.32 -7.05
CA ARG A 93 4.09 -32.77 -6.98
C ARG A 93 4.70 -33.22 -8.32
N ARG A 94 6.00 -33.54 -8.33
CA ARG A 94 6.64 -34.26 -9.44
C ARG A 94 6.15 -35.72 -9.40
N VAL A 95 5.47 -36.15 -10.46
CA VAL A 95 5.18 -37.56 -10.74
C VAL A 95 6.52 -38.25 -11.05
N SER A 96 6.90 -39.22 -10.21
CA SER A 96 8.04 -40.09 -10.43
C SER A 96 7.64 -41.18 -11.43
N GLY A 97 8.15 -41.10 -12.65
CA GLY A 97 8.10 -42.19 -13.63
C GLY A 97 8.95 -43.36 -13.13
N ARG A 98 8.35 -44.56 -13.10
CA ARG A 98 9.02 -45.83 -12.81
C ARG A 98 9.33 -46.47 -14.17
N GLY A 99 10.59 -46.44 -14.56
CA GLY A 99 11.14 -47.21 -15.67
C GLY A 99 12.36 -47.92 -15.14
N ASP A 100 12.29 -49.24 -15.02
CA ASP A 100 13.40 -50.10 -14.62
C ASP A 100 13.18 -51.47 -15.27
N GLU A 101 13.71 -51.64 -16.47
CA GLU A 101 13.91 -52.95 -17.09
C GLU A 101 15.04 -52.84 -18.13
N ALA A 102 16.22 -53.30 -17.71
CA ALA A 102 17.33 -53.76 -18.53
C ALA A 102 17.79 -55.09 -17.89
N GLU A 103 17.46 -56.22 -18.52
CA GLU A 103 18.26 -56.94 -19.52
C GLU A 103 19.20 -57.96 -18.84
N VAL A 104 18.95 -59.25 -19.06
CA VAL A 104 19.96 -60.30 -18.94
C VAL A 104 19.79 -61.26 -20.12
N VAL A 105 20.84 -61.33 -20.93
CA VAL A 105 21.08 -62.19 -22.09
C VAL A 105 21.67 -63.52 -21.60
N GLU A 106 21.41 -64.61 -22.32
CA GLU A 106 22.19 -65.87 -22.50
C GLU A 106 21.16 -66.97 -22.87
N ASP A 107 21.33 -67.90 -23.82
CA ASP A 107 22.31 -68.19 -24.85
C ASP A 107 21.70 -69.31 -25.73
N ALA A 108 22.29 -69.55 -26.91
CA ALA A 108 22.34 -70.83 -27.65
C ALA A 108 22.06 -70.72 -29.17
N GLU A 109 23.10 -71.11 -29.89
CA GLU A 109 23.35 -71.04 -31.32
C GLU A 109 22.66 -72.16 -32.14
N ASP A 110 22.43 -71.84 -33.41
CA ASP A 110 22.64 -72.64 -34.63
C ASP A 110 22.61 -74.19 -34.56
N THR A 111 21.54 -74.80 -35.09
CA THR A 111 21.55 -75.88 -36.11
C THR A 111 20.14 -76.27 -36.56
#